data_AF-A0A4P7N569-F1
#
_entry.id   AF-A0A4P7N569-F1
#
_cell.length_a   1.000
_cell.length_b   1.000
_cell.length_c   1.000
_cell.angle_alpha   90.00
_cell.angle_beta   90.00
_cell.angle_gamma   90.00
#
_symmetry.space_group_name_H-M   'P 1'
#
loop_
_entity.id
_entity.type
_entity.pdbx_description
1 polymer ?
#
loop_
_entity_poly.entity_id
_entity_poly.type
_entity_poly.pdbx_seq_one_letter_code
_entity_poly.pdbx_strand_id
1 'polypeptide(L)'
;MPPTKAILCLHGGGTSGSIFRMQLAKIRLQLKDEFEFVFMDAPYPADAGPGILPIFAAAAPFFGWFGGSSADIDGRLETINTSVRAAIEGWAASRTTLATIVGILAFSEGALAASMLLW
;
A
#
# COMPACT_ATOMS: atom_id res chain seq x y z
N MET A 1 -4.92 -25.33 3.45
CA MET A 1 -5.69 -24.72 2.34
C MET A 1 -5.12 -23.34 2.10
N PRO A 2 -5.10 -22.82 0.86
CA PRO A 2 -4.68 -21.45 0.61
C PRO A 2 -5.58 -20.47 1.42
N PRO A 3 -5.05 -19.33 1.88
CA PRO A 3 -5.86 -18.35 2.60
C PRO A 3 -7.07 -17.88 1.79
N THR A 4 -8.19 -17.61 2.48
CA THR A 4 -9.42 -17.07 1.88
C THR A 4 -9.64 -15.60 2.21
N LYS A 5 -8.71 -14.98 2.95
CA LYS A 5 -8.76 -13.58 3.36
C LYS A 5 -7.49 -12.88 2.88
N ALA A 6 -7.61 -11.60 2.56
CA ALA A 6 -6.51 -10.75 2.15
C ALA A 6 -6.55 -9.41 2.90
N ILE A 7 -5.38 -8.81 3.08
CA ILE A 7 -5.20 -7.50 3.70
C ILE A 7 -4.52 -6.58 2.70
N LEU A 8 -5.15 -5.45 2.40
CA LEU A 8 -4.55 -4.40 1.58
C LEU A 8 -3.55 -3.60 2.42
N CYS A 9 -2.33 -3.43 1.90
CA CYS A 9 -1.19 -2.88 2.63
C CYS A 9 -0.75 -1.54 2.05
N LEU A 10 -0.89 -0.47 2.83
CA LEU A 10 -0.54 0.91 2.45
C LEU A 10 0.72 1.37 3.20
N HIS A 11 1.79 1.62 2.44
CA HIS A 11 3.08 2.04 3.00
C HIS A 11 3.08 3.50 3.49
N GLY A 12 4.06 3.90 4.30
CA GLY A 12 4.23 5.29 4.74
C GLY A 12 4.75 6.22 3.63
N GLY A 13 4.84 7.53 3.89
CA GLY A 13 5.40 8.47 2.91
C GLY A 13 6.88 8.21 2.63
N GLY A 14 7.29 8.35 1.36
CA GLY A 14 8.68 8.22 0.94
C GLY A 14 9.22 6.78 0.98
N THR A 15 8.37 5.78 0.75
CA THR A 15 8.75 4.37 0.63
C THR A 15 7.94 3.70 -0.48
N SER A 16 7.91 2.37 -0.55
CA SER A 16 7.17 1.61 -1.56
C SER A 16 6.50 0.37 -0.96
N GLY A 17 5.54 -0.21 -1.67
CA GLY A 17 4.89 -1.46 -1.31
C GLY A 17 5.90 -2.60 -1.17
N SER A 18 6.97 -2.62 -1.98
CA SER A 18 8.04 -3.62 -1.87
C SER A 18 8.85 -3.49 -0.58
N ILE A 19 9.15 -2.26 -0.15
CA ILE A 19 9.81 -1.99 1.14
C ILE A 19 8.88 -2.33 2.30
N PHE A 20 7.61 -1.94 2.21
CA PHE A 20 6.64 -2.25 3.26
C PHE A 20 6.42 -3.76 3.41
N ARG A 21 6.48 -4.51 2.31
CA ARG A 21 6.49 -5.99 2.33
C ARG A 21 7.66 -6.57 3.12
N MET A 22 8.83 -5.94 3.05
CA MET A 22 10.00 -6.32 3.85
C MET A 22 9.82 -5.91 5.32
N GLN A 23 9.34 -4.70 5.59
CA GLN A 23 9.07 -4.22 6.95
C GLN A 23 8.03 -5.09 7.67
N LEU A 24 7.03 -5.62 6.95
CA LEU A 24 6.01 -6.52 7.48
C LEU A 24 6.41 -8.01 7.48
N ALA A 25 7.66 -8.37 7.20
CA ALA A 25 8.08 -9.77 7.06
C ALA A 25 7.68 -10.64 8.27
N LYS A 26 7.85 -10.14 9.50
CA LYS A 26 7.47 -10.87 10.72
C LYS A 26 5.96 -11.06 10.85
N ILE A 27 5.17 -10.02 10.62
CA ILE A 27 3.70 -10.09 10.67
C ILE A 27 3.19 -11.08 9.62
N ARG A 28 3.70 -10.98 8.39
CA ARG A 28 3.36 -11.88 7.28
C ARG A 28 3.70 -13.33 7.60
N LEU A 29 4.83 -13.59 8.26
CA LEU A 29 5.22 -14.95 8.64
C LEU A 29 4.25 -15.57 9.66
N GLN A 30 3.81 -14.77 10.64
CA GLN A 30 2.88 -15.24 11.69
C GLN A 30 1.46 -15.46 11.15
N LEU A 31 1.05 -14.69 10.15
CA LEU A 31 -0.33 -14.69 9.62
C LEU A 31 -0.45 -15.40 8.26
N LYS A 32 0.60 -16.07 7.79
CA LYS A 32 0.69 -16.63 6.43
C LYS A 32 -0.41 -17.64 6.10
N ASP A 33 -0.93 -18.34 7.10
CA ASP A 33 -1.93 -19.40 6.94
C ASP A 33 -3.36 -18.84 6.98
N GLU A 34 -3.51 -17.57 7.38
CA GLU A 34 -4.80 -16.89 7.54
C GLU A 34 -5.04 -15.82 6.48
N PHE A 35 -3.99 -15.12 6.05
CA PHE A 35 -4.10 -13.95 5.17
C PHE A 35 -3.09 -13.95 4.02
N GLU A 36 -3.57 -13.52 2.86
CA GLU A 36 -2.74 -12.90 1.83
C GLU A 36 -2.51 -11.41 2.12
N PHE A 37 -1.39 -10.88 1.64
CA PHE A 37 -1.04 -9.46 1.82
C PHE A 37 -0.85 -8.82 0.45
N VAL A 38 -1.67 -7.81 0.16
CA VAL A 38 -1.70 -7.09 -1.12
C VAL A 38 -0.99 -5.76 -0.95
N PHE A 39 0.20 -5.64 -1.52
CA PHE A 39 1.01 -4.42 -1.43
C PHE A 39 0.79 -3.55 -2.66
N MET A 40 0.59 -2.25 -2.46
CA MET A 40 0.50 -1.27 -3.53
C MET A 40 1.48 -0.14 -3.31
N ASP A 41 1.84 0.57 -4.39
CA ASP A 41 2.58 1.82 -4.33
C ASP A 41 1.60 3.00 -4.35
N ALA A 42 1.95 4.07 -3.63
CA ALA A 42 1.20 5.32 -3.61
C ALA A 42 1.34 6.07 -4.97
N PRO A 43 0.37 6.93 -5.34
CA PRO A 43 0.31 7.50 -6.70
C PRO A 43 1.39 8.52 -7.04
N TYR A 44 2.04 9.14 -6.06
CA TYR A 44 2.95 10.25 -6.30
C TYR A 44 4.40 9.84 -6.05
N PRO A 45 5.34 10.20 -6.94
CA PRO A 45 6.76 10.13 -6.62
C PRO A 45 7.09 10.98 -5.39
N ALA A 46 7.99 10.48 -4.55
CA ALA A 46 8.45 11.17 -3.35
C ALA A 46 9.94 10.94 -3.11
N ASP A 47 10.55 11.82 -2.31
CA ASP A 47 11.86 11.58 -1.74
C ASP A 47 11.80 10.47 -0.67
N ALA A 48 12.96 9.91 -0.33
CA ALA A 48 13.03 8.88 0.70
C ALA A 48 12.56 9.39 2.07
N GLY A 49 11.68 8.64 2.70
CA GLY A 49 11.16 8.95 4.04
C GLY A 49 12.21 8.70 5.14
N PRO A 50 11.92 9.13 6.39
CA PRO A 50 12.80 8.91 7.53
C PRO A 50 13.13 7.42 7.73
N GLY A 51 14.42 7.10 7.86
CA GLY A 51 14.89 5.73 8.11
C GLY A 51 14.91 4.80 6.89
N ILE A 52 14.52 5.28 5.70
CA ILE A 52 14.60 4.52 4.44
C ILE A 52 16.05 4.47 3.94
N LEU A 53 16.76 5.60 3.99
CA LEU A 53 18.17 5.67 3.66
C LEU A 53 19.06 5.44 4.89
N PRO A 54 20.23 4.80 4.73
CA PRO A 54 20.78 4.27 3.47
C PRO A 54 20.28 2.85 3.11
N ILE A 55 19.56 2.17 4.00
CA ILE A 55 19.25 0.73 3.93
C ILE A 55 18.54 0.35 2.62
N PHE A 56 17.61 1.17 2.16
CA PHE A 56 16.79 0.92 0.97
C PHE A 56 17.16 1.84 -0.21
N ALA A 57 18.40 2.36 -0.27
CA ALA A 57 18.83 3.24 -1.36
C ALA A 57 18.64 2.62 -2.75
N ALA A 58 18.91 1.31 -2.88
CA ALA A 58 18.75 0.57 -4.13
C ALA A 58 17.29 0.18 -4.45
N ALA A 59 16.34 0.47 -3.56
CA ALA A 59 14.92 0.15 -3.73
C ALA A 59 14.08 1.33 -4.22
N ALA A 60 14.73 2.43 -4.62
CA ALA A 60 14.07 3.51 -5.36
C ALA A 60 13.41 2.97 -6.65
N PRO A 61 12.32 3.58 -7.15
CA PRO A 61 11.70 4.83 -6.70
C PRO A 61 10.92 4.72 -5.38
N PHE A 62 10.68 5.86 -4.73
CA PHE A 62 9.84 5.99 -3.55
C PHE A 62 8.59 6.81 -3.85
N PHE A 63 7.55 6.61 -3.04
CA PHE A 63 6.21 7.13 -3.31
C PHE A 63 5.56 7.74 -2.07
N GLY A 64 4.61 8.64 -2.30
CA GLY A 64 3.77 9.30 -1.30
C GLY A 64 2.30 9.37 -1.74
N TRP A 65 1.41 9.57 -0.77
CA TRP A 65 -0.04 9.60 -0.92
C TRP A 65 -0.58 11.01 -1.15
N PHE A 66 0.04 12.01 -0.55
CA PHE A 66 -0.40 13.41 -0.65
C PHE A 66 0.65 14.25 -1.38
N GLY A 67 0.74 14.05 -2.70
CA GLY A 67 1.64 14.78 -3.59
C GLY A 67 0.90 15.54 -4.71
N GLY A 68 1.68 16.14 -5.61
CA GLY A 68 1.17 16.89 -6.76
C GLY A 68 0.95 18.38 -6.46
N SER A 69 1.38 19.24 -7.38
CA SER A 69 1.47 20.69 -7.18
C SER A 69 0.17 21.48 -7.41
N SER A 70 -0.96 20.84 -7.74
CA SER A 70 -2.09 21.57 -8.34
C SER A 70 -3.50 21.03 -8.14
N ALA A 71 -3.71 19.94 -7.38
CA ALA A 71 -5.06 19.47 -7.06
C ALA A 71 -5.55 20.10 -5.75
N ASP A 72 -6.83 20.42 -5.65
CA ASP A 72 -7.48 20.67 -4.38
C ASP A 72 -7.57 19.36 -3.55
N ILE A 73 -8.22 19.42 -2.38
CA ILE A 73 -8.34 18.24 -1.52
C ILE A 73 -9.13 17.13 -2.24
N ASP A 74 -10.18 17.48 -2.96
CA ASP A 74 -11.06 16.53 -3.63
C ASP A 74 -10.34 15.80 -4.77
N GLY A 75 -9.57 16.51 -5.60
CA GLY A 75 -8.78 15.89 -6.67
C GLY A 75 -7.69 14.95 -6.15
N ARG A 76 -7.07 15.28 -5.01
CA ARG A 76 -6.11 14.36 -4.35
C ARG A 76 -6.79 13.10 -3.84
N LEU A 77 -7.96 13.25 -3.21
CA LEU A 77 -8.73 12.11 -2.72
C LEU A 77 -9.22 11.23 -3.86
N GLU A 78 -9.68 11.81 -4.95
CA GLU A 78 -10.10 11.05 -6.14
C GLU A 78 -8.93 10.25 -6.72
N THR A 79 -7.74 10.85 -6.78
CA THR A 79 -6.53 10.15 -7.24
C THR A 79 -6.19 8.97 -6.32
N ILE A 80 -6.18 9.17 -5.00
CA ILE A 80 -5.92 8.10 -4.03
C ILE A 80 -6.95 6.97 -4.17
N ASN A 81 -8.25 7.30 -4.22
CA ASN A 81 -9.32 6.31 -4.36
C ASN A 81 -9.19 5.54 -5.69
N THR A 82 -8.88 6.23 -6.79
CA THR A 82 -8.66 5.61 -8.10
C THR A 82 -7.47 4.63 -8.06
N SER A 83 -6.34 5.03 -7.47
CA SER A 83 -5.17 4.16 -7.34
C SER A 83 -5.44 2.93 -6.46
N VAL A 84 -6.20 3.09 -5.37
CA VAL A 84 -6.60 1.98 -4.51
C VAL A 84 -7.53 1.02 -5.25
N ARG A 85 -8.54 1.52 -5.97
CA ARG A 85 -9.43 0.70 -6.81
C ARG A 85 -8.65 -0.08 -7.86
N ALA A 86 -7.75 0.58 -8.58
CA ALA A 86 -6.91 -0.05 -9.59
C ALA A 86 -6.00 -1.16 -8.98
N ALA A 87 -5.44 -0.93 -7.78
CA ALA A 87 -4.64 -1.94 -7.10
C ALA A 87 -5.47 -3.16 -6.68
N ILE A 88 -6.70 -2.95 -6.18
CA ILE A 88 -7.63 -4.02 -5.81
C ILE A 88 -8.03 -4.82 -7.06
N GLU A 89 -8.38 -4.15 -8.15
CA GLU A 89 -8.77 -4.79 -9.42
C GLU A 89 -7.61 -5.57 -10.05
N GLY A 90 -6.41 -4.97 -10.09
CA GLY A 90 -5.21 -5.64 -10.59
C GLY A 90 -4.82 -6.88 -9.79
N TRP A 91 -4.95 -6.82 -8.45
CA TRP A 91 -4.78 -8.00 -7.62
C TRP A 91 -5.90 -9.03 -7.85
N ALA A 92 -7.16 -8.62 -7.93
CA ALA A 92 -8.29 -9.51 -8.16
C ALA A 92 -8.21 -10.24 -9.51
N ALA A 93 -7.63 -9.60 -10.53
CA ALA A 93 -7.39 -10.21 -11.84
C ALA A 93 -6.20 -11.18 -11.86
N SER A 94 -5.22 -11.00 -10.97
CA SER A 94 -3.99 -11.81 -10.91
C SER A 94 -3.99 -12.87 -9.80
N ARG A 95 -4.94 -12.82 -8.85
CA ARG A 95 -5.03 -13.76 -7.74
C ARG A 95 -5.30 -15.18 -8.24
N THR A 96 -4.63 -16.14 -7.62
CA THR A 96 -4.83 -17.57 -7.88
C THR A 96 -5.73 -18.24 -6.83
N THR A 97 -6.12 -17.48 -5.81
CA THR A 97 -6.97 -17.93 -4.70
C THR A 97 -8.33 -17.25 -4.75
N LEU A 98 -9.27 -17.78 -3.98
CA LEU A 98 -10.57 -17.16 -3.76
C LEU A 98 -10.52 -16.09 -2.66
N ALA A 99 -9.33 -15.62 -2.27
CA ALA A 99 -9.19 -14.68 -1.17
C ALA A 99 -9.91 -13.37 -1.46
N THR A 100 -10.59 -12.81 -0.46
CA THR A 100 -11.20 -11.48 -0.54
C THR A 100 -10.48 -10.50 0.38
N ILE A 101 -10.36 -9.24 -0.02
CA ILE A 101 -9.81 -8.21 0.87
C ILE A 101 -10.82 -7.96 1.98
N VAL A 102 -10.41 -8.20 3.22
CA VAL A 102 -11.26 -8.08 4.41
C VAL A 102 -10.81 -6.97 5.36
N GLY A 103 -9.72 -6.26 5.02
CA GLY A 103 -9.21 -5.18 5.84
C GLY A 103 -7.99 -4.50 5.23
N ILE A 104 -7.55 -3.43 5.92
CA ILE A 104 -6.39 -2.63 5.57
C ILE A 104 -5.37 -2.69 6.71
N LEU A 105 -4.09 -2.82 6.35
CA LEU A 105 -2.96 -2.58 7.24
C LEU A 105 -2.13 -1.43 6.68
N ALA A 106 -2.03 -0.33 7.42
CA ALA A 106 -1.41 0.89 6.94
C ALA A 106 -0.51 1.54 7.99
N PHE A 107 0.48 2.30 7.54
CA PHE A 107 1.43 2.98 8.44
C PHE A 107 1.61 4.45 8.06
N SER A 108 1.70 5.33 9.07
CA SER A 108 2.01 6.77 8.92
C SER A 108 1.13 7.46 7.86
N GLU A 109 1.71 8.07 6.83
CA GLU A 109 0.96 8.71 5.74
C GLU A 109 -0.02 7.75 5.03
N GLY A 110 0.34 6.47 4.87
CA GLY A 110 -0.58 5.47 4.33
C GLY A 110 -1.77 5.19 5.25
N ALA A 111 -1.61 5.35 6.58
CA ALA A 111 -2.73 5.25 7.52
C ALA A 111 -3.66 6.47 7.44
N LEU A 112 -3.10 7.66 7.21
CA LEU A 112 -3.90 8.85 6.90
C LEU A 112 -4.69 8.64 5.60
N ALA A 113 -4.04 8.18 4.53
CA ALA A 113 -4.71 7.87 3.27
C ALA A 113 -5.82 6.81 3.46
N ALA A 114 -5.54 5.74 4.21
CA ALA A 114 -6.53 4.71 4.53
C ALA A 114 -7.76 5.27 5.25
N SER A 115 -7.59 6.24 6.16
CA SER A 115 -8.68 6.86 6.91
C SER A 115 -9.59 7.75 6.05
N MET A 116 -9.11 8.17 4.88
CA MET A 116 -9.83 9.06 3.97
C MET A 116 -10.45 8.33 2.77
N LEU A 117 -10.36 6.99 2.72
CA LEU A 117 -10.97 6.22 1.64
C LEU A 117 -12.50 6.29 1.73
N LEU A 118 -13.12 6.70 0.62
CA LEU A 118 -14.57 6.75 0.47
C LEU A 118 -14.95 5.51 -0.34
N TRP A 119 -15.41 4.48 0.35
CA TRP A 119 -15.73 3.18 -0.25
C TRP A 119 -17.04 3.24 -1.04
#